data_AF-A0A1E3YHN0-F1
#
_entry.id   AF-A0A1E3YHN0-F1
#
_cell.length_a   1.000
_cell.length_b   1.000
_cell.length_c   1.000
_cell.angle_alpha   90.00
_cell.angle_beta   90.00
_cell.angle_gamma   90.00
#
_symmetry.space_group_name_H-M   'P 1'
#
loop_
_entity.id
_entity.type
_entity.pdbx_description
1 polymer ?
#
loop_
_entity_poly.entity_id
_entity_poly.type
_entity_poly.pdbx_seq_one_letter_code
_entity_poly.pdbx_strand_id
1 'polypeptide(L)'
;MEQERSGTIGIVVVAAGRGERAGASVEGAKQYRRIGGKPVIWHTLKRFLDWPRSGPIVLVIHPEDHGLLEAALVDLSSRDSLIVVEGGATRQASVLNGLKALHDRGVRHVMIQDGVRPFVDEALLDRIALKLDAGKPAVLPAIPVSDTIKRGDTSGVVTATVPRNDLYAAQTPQSFHYETILAAHERAATEQAVDFTDDASIAEWAGIPVQLVAGSIDNVKLTVKKDIAMADEKLKASALPDVRTGNGYDVHQLEPGDGVTLCGIFIPHDQKLKGHSDADVALHALTDALLATCGAGDIGDHFPPSDMQWKGAPSRIFLAHAARVVRGAGGTIMNADISLIAEEPKIGPHRQAMREKLAEILDISLDRCSVKATTNEKIGFVGRGEGIAAIATATVVFRGAD
;
A
#
# COMPACT_ATOMS: atom_id res chain seq x y z
N MET A 1 -0.89 43.20 20.32
CA MET A 1 -1.35 41.83 20.02
C MET A 1 -0.72 41.44 18.69
N GLU A 2 0.60 41.27 18.71
CA GLU A 2 1.37 40.77 17.57
C GLU A 2 1.14 39.26 17.52
N GLN A 3 0.37 38.80 16.54
CA GLN A 3 0.47 37.40 16.13
C GLN A 3 1.88 37.24 15.55
N GLU A 4 2.75 36.57 16.31
CA GLU A 4 4.03 36.08 15.83
C GLU A 4 3.81 35.42 14.47
N ARG A 5 4.37 36.02 13.41
CA ARG A 5 4.41 35.39 12.09
C ARG A 5 5.21 34.10 12.25
N SER A 6 4.54 32.95 12.31
CA SER A 6 5.17 31.64 12.14
C SER A 6 6.05 31.69 10.89
N GLY A 7 7.37 31.69 11.08
CA GLY A 7 8.31 31.90 9.99
C GLY A 7 8.23 30.78 8.94
N THR A 8 8.37 31.14 7.66
CA THR A 8 8.40 30.21 6.53
C THR A 8 9.62 29.28 6.66
N ILE A 9 9.39 27.96 6.55
CA ILE A 9 10.44 26.93 6.64
C ILE A 9 10.83 26.49 5.23
N GLY A 10 12.04 26.85 4.79
CA GLY A 10 12.58 26.37 3.51
C GLY A 10 12.98 24.90 3.60
N ILE A 11 12.86 24.16 2.50
CA ILE A 11 13.26 22.75 2.44
C ILE A 11 14.39 22.61 1.42
N VAL A 12 15.48 21.93 1.79
CA VAL A 12 16.56 21.55 0.87
C VAL A 12 16.59 20.03 0.81
N VAL A 13 16.13 19.44 -0.30
CA VAL A 13 16.21 18.00 -0.55
C VAL A 13 17.47 17.71 -1.35
N VAL A 14 18.40 16.93 -0.78
CA VAL A 14 19.68 16.62 -1.42
C VAL A 14 19.64 15.25 -2.08
N ALA A 15 19.74 15.24 -3.41
CA ALA A 15 19.65 14.06 -4.26
C ALA A 15 20.76 14.03 -5.34
N ALA A 16 21.87 14.73 -5.13
CA ALA A 16 22.98 14.83 -6.09
C ALA A 16 24.01 13.68 -5.99
N GLY A 17 23.92 12.82 -4.98
CA GLY A 17 24.87 11.73 -4.78
C GLY A 17 24.73 10.61 -5.81
N ARG A 18 25.85 10.15 -6.39
CA ARG A 18 25.92 8.98 -7.28
C ARG A 18 26.02 7.62 -6.56
N GLY A 19 26.22 7.61 -5.25
CA GLY A 19 26.10 6.40 -4.43
C GLY A 19 27.29 5.43 -4.48
N GLU A 20 28.52 5.92 -4.62
CA GLU A 20 29.78 5.16 -4.78
C GLU A 20 30.03 4.00 -3.80
N ARG A 21 29.43 4.02 -2.61
CA ARG A 21 29.51 2.91 -1.63
C ARG A 21 28.77 1.63 -2.04
N ALA A 22 27.95 1.70 -3.09
CA ALA A 22 27.50 0.55 -3.83
C ALA A 22 28.05 0.75 -5.24
N GLY A 23 29.11 0.01 -5.62
CA GLY A 23 29.76 0.14 -6.92
C GLY A 23 28.71 0.35 -8.01
N ALA A 24 28.91 1.39 -8.84
CA ALA A 24 27.94 1.94 -9.79
C ALA A 24 26.90 0.88 -10.21
N SER A 25 25.74 0.90 -9.54
CA SER A 25 24.80 -0.19 -9.75
C SER A 25 24.28 -0.07 -11.18
N VAL A 26 24.29 -1.17 -11.91
CA VAL A 26 23.66 -1.32 -13.25
C VAL A 26 22.21 -0.79 -13.26
N GLU A 27 21.57 -0.71 -12.09
CA GLU A 27 20.19 -0.28 -11.85
C GLU A 27 19.99 1.26 -11.68
N GLY A 28 21.02 2.10 -11.87
CA GLY A 28 20.89 3.57 -11.83
C GLY A 28 20.86 4.19 -10.42
N ALA A 29 20.67 5.52 -10.32
CA ALA A 29 20.75 6.23 -9.05
C ALA A 29 19.53 5.96 -8.14
N LYS A 30 19.79 5.74 -6.83
CA LYS A 30 18.81 5.19 -5.87
C LYS A 30 17.56 6.04 -5.72
N GLN A 31 17.71 7.36 -5.78
CA GLN A 31 16.61 8.34 -5.69
C GLN A 31 15.57 8.19 -6.82
N TYR A 32 15.94 7.61 -7.97
CA TYR A 32 15.01 7.41 -9.09
C TYR A 32 14.45 5.99 -9.19
N ARG A 33 14.88 5.07 -8.31
CA ARG A 33 14.32 3.71 -8.25
C ARG A 33 12.86 3.76 -7.81
N ARG A 34 12.04 2.83 -8.30
CA ARG A 34 10.60 2.78 -7.97
C ARG A 34 10.33 1.95 -6.72
N ILE A 35 9.42 2.47 -5.90
CA ILE A 35 8.78 1.80 -4.76
C ILE A 35 7.29 2.17 -4.80
N GLY A 36 6.38 1.20 -4.63
CA GLY A 36 4.94 1.42 -4.77
C GLY A 36 4.57 2.09 -6.10
N GLY A 37 5.21 1.69 -7.19
CA GLY A 37 5.00 2.24 -8.53
C GLY A 37 5.61 3.62 -8.82
N LYS A 38 6.06 4.38 -7.81
CA LYS A 38 6.62 5.74 -7.98
C LYS A 38 8.11 5.83 -7.56
N PRO A 39 8.91 6.75 -8.12
CA PRO A 39 10.30 6.92 -7.73
C PRO A 39 10.48 7.29 -6.25
N VAL A 40 11.58 6.87 -5.60
CA VAL A 40 11.87 7.19 -4.20
C VAL A 40 11.82 8.71 -3.93
N ILE A 41 12.42 9.51 -4.82
CA ILE A 41 12.44 10.98 -4.69
C ILE A 41 11.04 11.58 -4.76
N TRP A 42 10.14 10.98 -5.54
CA TRP A 42 8.74 11.42 -5.65
C TRP A 42 8.05 11.30 -4.30
N HIS A 43 8.25 10.18 -3.59
CA HIS A 43 7.68 9.98 -2.25
C HIS A 43 8.24 10.98 -1.24
N THR A 44 9.56 11.19 -1.25
CA THR A 44 10.21 12.18 -0.37
C THR A 44 9.66 13.58 -0.60
N LEU A 45 9.61 14.04 -1.85
CA LEU A 45 9.12 15.39 -2.20
C LEU A 45 7.64 15.57 -1.85
N LYS A 46 6.82 14.55 -2.11
CA LYS A 46 5.39 14.59 -1.80
C LYS A 46 5.13 14.89 -0.32
N ARG A 47 5.92 14.33 0.60
CA ARG A 47 5.77 14.59 2.05
C ARG A 47 5.92 16.06 2.41
N PHE A 48 6.84 16.78 1.76
CA PHE A 48 7.03 18.21 2.01
C PHE A 48 6.02 19.05 1.23
N LEU A 49 5.71 18.70 -0.02
CA LEU A 49 4.68 19.42 -0.79
C LEU A 49 3.30 19.37 -0.13
N ASP A 50 2.97 18.27 0.54
CA ASP A 50 1.71 18.12 1.26
C ASP A 50 1.73 18.75 2.68
N TRP A 51 2.92 19.00 3.24
CA TRP A 51 3.04 19.52 4.61
C TRP A 51 2.68 21.02 4.66
N PRO A 52 1.67 21.45 5.44
CA PRO A 52 1.15 22.83 5.38
C PRO A 52 2.13 23.94 5.75
N ARG A 53 3.21 23.62 6.49
CA ARG A 53 4.21 24.59 6.92
C ARG A 53 5.40 24.70 5.97
N SER A 54 5.41 23.92 4.89
CA SER A 54 6.45 23.99 3.86
C SER A 54 6.47 25.34 3.18
N GLY A 55 7.65 25.95 3.18
CA GLY A 55 7.99 27.09 2.34
C GLY A 55 8.57 26.64 0.99
N PRO A 56 9.43 27.48 0.39
CA PRO A 56 10.15 27.14 -0.83
C PRO A 56 10.93 25.82 -0.69
N ILE A 57 10.78 24.94 -1.67
CA ILE A 57 11.47 23.65 -1.71
C ILE A 57 12.54 23.70 -2.79
N VAL A 58 13.80 23.53 -2.38
CA VAL A 58 14.94 23.38 -3.27
C VAL A 58 15.30 21.90 -3.38
N LEU A 59 15.32 21.39 -4.60
CA LEU A 59 15.81 20.06 -4.92
C LEU A 59 17.19 20.16 -5.55
N VAL A 60 18.18 19.56 -4.90
CA VAL A 60 19.56 19.50 -5.40
C VAL A 60 19.80 18.18 -6.10
N ILE A 61 20.07 18.20 -7.40
CA ILE A 61 20.29 17.00 -8.23
C ILE A 61 21.72 16.94 -8.77
N HIS A 62 22.10 15.77 -9.30
CA HIS A 62 23.33 15.67 -10.06
C HIS A 62 23.14 16.39 -11.41
N PRO A 63 24.15 17.09 -11.97
CA PRO A 63 24.02 17.84 -13.23
C PRO A 63 23.46 17.03 -14.41
N GLU A 64 23.77 15.73 -14.45
CA GLU A 64 23.31 14.83 -15.53
C GLU A 64 21.92 14.21 -15.30
N ASP A 65 21.25 14.49 -14.18
CA ASP A 65 20.01 13.81 -13.80
C ASP A 65 18.72 14.56 -14.20
N HIS A 66 18.83 15.67 -14.94
CA HIS A 66 17.67 16.47 -15.36
C HIS A 66 16.58 15.64 -16.07
N GLY A 67 16.96 14.78 -17.02
CA GLY A 67 16.01 13.91 -17.72
C GLY A 67 15.39 12.83 -16.82
N LEU A 68 16.17 12.26 -15.89
CA LEU A 68 15.66 11.30 -14.90
C LEU A 68 14.67 11.95 -13.94
N LEU A 69 14.95 13.20 -13.54
CA LEU A 69 14.08 13.99 -12.69
C LEU A 69 12.75 14.29 -13.39
N GLU A 70 12.78 14.76 -14.63
CA GLU A 70 11.57 15.08 -15.39
C GLU A 70 10.63 13.87 -15.49
N ALA A 71 11.19 12.70 -15.84
CA ALA A 71 10.45 11.44 -15.87
C ALA A 71 9.93 11.03 -14.49
N ALA A 72 10.69 11.31 -13.42
CA ALA A 72 10.33 10.93 -12.07
C ALA A 72 9.18 11.76 -11.47
N LEU A 73 9.03 13.01 -11.92
CA LEU A 73 8.06 13.97 -11.38
C LEU A 73 6.85 14.20 -12.28
N VAL A 74 6.68 13.41 -13.35
CA VAL A 74 5.60 13.59 -14.33
C VAL A 74 4.20 13.63 -13.68
N ASP A 75 3.97 12.80 -12.66
CA ASP A 75 2.69 12.70 -11.95
C ASP A 75 2.69 13.43 -10.59
N LEU A 76 3.70 14.26 -10.31
CA LEU A 76 3.75 15.02 -9.06
C LEU A 76 3.04 16.37 -9.25
N SER A 77 1.91 16.56 -8.57
CA SER A 77 1.25 17.86 -8.50
C SER A 77 2.17 18.90 -7.86
N SER A 78 2.05 20.16 -8.28
CA SER A 78 2.82 21.29 -7.75
C SER A 78 4.33 21.21 -7.99
N ARG A 79 4.81 20.39 -8.94
CA ARG A 79 6.23 20.33 -9.32
C ARG A 79 6.81 21.68 -9.77
N ASP A 80 5.97 22.58 -10.30
CA ASP A 80 6.39 23.92 -10.75
C ASP A 80 6.79 24.84 -9.58
N SER A 81 6.47 24.46 -8.34
CA SER A 81 6.91 25.17 -7.14
C SER A 81 8.32 24.77 -6.67
N LEU A 82 8.92 23.72 -7.27
CA LEU A 82 10.24 23.24 -6.92
C LEU A 82 11.33 24.11 -7.57
N ILE A 83 12.30 24.52 -6.77
CA ILE A 83 13.52 25.16 -7.26
C ILE A 83 14.55 24.05 -7.46
N VAL A 84 14.90 23.74 -8.70
CA VAL A 84 15.91 22.71 -9.00
C VAL A 84 17.27 23.37 -9.17
N VAL A 85 18.28 22.86 -8.45
CA VAL A 85 19.68 23.30 -8.59
C VAL A 85 20.62 22.10 -8.72
N GLU A 86 21.78 22.35 -9.30
CA GLU A 86 22.82 21.34 -9.43
C GLU A 86 23.66 21.24 -8.15
N GLY A 87 23.99 20.00 -7.77
CA GLY A 87 24.87 19.70 -6.65
C GLY A 87 26.35 19.91 -6.97
N GLY A 88 27.17 19.82 -5.93
CA GLY A 88 28.64 19.87 -6.04
C GLY A 88 29.29 18.50 -5.87
N ALA A 89 30.63 18.47 -5.90
CA ALA A 89 31.43 17.24 -5.77
C ALA A 89 31.25 16.53 -4.41
N THR A 90 30.83 17.26 -3.37
CA THR A 90 30.57 16.70 -2.03
C THR A 90 29.12 16.93 -1.62
N ARG A 91 28.67 16.16 -0.62
CA ARG A 91 27.36 16.39 0.02
C ARG A 91 27.28 17.82 0.58
N GLN A 92 28.34 18.29 1.24
CA GLN A 92 28.39 19.63 1.81
C GLN A 92 28.25 20.72 0.74
N ALA A 93 28.94 20.58 -0.40
CA ALA A 93 28.84 21.53 -1.51
C ALA A 93 27.44 21.53 -2.13
N SER A 94 26.83 20.34 -2.25
CA SER A 94 25.45 20.20 -2.72
C SER A 94 24.45 20.88 -1.79
N VAL A 95 24.60 20.72 -0.47
CA VAL A 95 23.78 21.41 0.54
C VAL A 95 23.96 22.92 0.44
N LEU A 96 25.21 23.39 0.32
CA LEU A 96 25.50 24.82 0.20
C LEU A 96 24.84 25.44 -1.03
N ASN A 97 24.87 24.77 -2.19
CA ASN A 97 24.15 25.23 -3.38
C ASN A 97 22.64 25.32 -3.12
N GLY A 98 22.07 24.33 -2.44
CA GLY A 98 20.67 24.33 -2.04
C GLY A 98 20.31 25.49 -1.10
N LEU A 99 21.15 25.74 -0.08
CA LEU A 99 20.97 26.84 0.86
C LEU A 99 21.06 28.20 0.17
N LYS A 100 22.00 28.39 -0.76
CA LYS A 100 22.12 29.63 -1.56
C LYS A 100 20.90 29.88 -2.44
N ALA A 101 20.26 28.82 -2.95
CA ALA A 101 19.04 28.96 -3.75
C ALA A 101 17.82 29.43 -2.95
N LEU A 102 17.87 29.31 -1.61
CA LEU A 102 16.86 29.87 -0.70
C LEU A 102 17.10 31.36 -0.37
N HIS A 103 18.20 31.96 -0.82
CA HIS A 103 18.52 33.36 -0.56
C HIS A 103 17.39 34.28 -1.06
N ASP A 104 17.08 35.33 -0.29
CA ASP A 104 15.97 36.28 -0.53
C ASP A 104 14.56 35.68 -0.63
N ARG A 105 14.35 34.41 -0.24
CA ARG A 105 13.02 33.78 -0.25
C ARG A 105 12.23 34.00 1.05
N GLY A 106 12.71 34.84 1.96
CA GLY A 106 12.05 35.14 3.24
C GLY A 106 11.97 33.94 4.19
N VAL A 107 12.86 32.96 4.05
CA VAL A 107 12.93 31.79 4.92
C VAL A 107 13.65 32.13 6.22
N ARG A 108 13.05 31.76 7.35
CA ARG A 108 13.66 31.93 8.68
C ARG A 108 14.38 30.67 9.14
N HIS A 109 13.79 29.53 8.82
CA HIS A 109 14.34 28.22 9.14
C HIS A 109 14.51 27.41 7.87
N VAL A 110 15.37 26.40 7.92
CA VAL A 110 15.58 25.45 6.83
C VAL A 110 15.60 24.01 7.36
N MET A 111 15.01 23.09 6.61
CA MET A 111 15.13 21.65 6.81
C MET A 111 15.95 21.05 5.67
N ILE A 112 17.07 20.41 6.00
CA ILE A 112 17.93 19.71 5.03
C ILE A 112 17.62 18.22 5.09
N GLN A 113 17.13 17.68 3.97
CA GLN A 113 16.57 16.34 3.85
C GLN A 113 17.37 15.47 2.87
N ASP A 114 17.55 14.20 3.21
CA ASP A 114 18.08 13.22 2.25
C ASP A 114 16.99 12.83 1.25
N GLY A 115 17.27 12.90 -0.05
CA GLY A 115 16.30 12.53 -1.10
C GLY A 115 15.81 11.07 -1.08
N VAL A 116 16.49 10.20 -0.32
CA VAL A 116 16.22 8.76 -0.19
C VAL A 116 15.61 8.36 1.16
N ARG A 117 14.92 9.28 1.83
CA ARG A 117 14.09 9.02 3.02
C ARG A 117 12.60 9.29 2.72
N PRO A 118 11.92 8.36 2.03
CA PRO A 118 10.56 8.59 1.52
C PRO A 118 9.46 8.53 2.57
N PHE A 119 9.79 8.13 3.80
CA PHE A 119 8.82 7.82 4.87
C PHE A 119 8.87 8.80 6.05
N VAL A 120 9.39 10.02 5.82
CA VAL A 120 9.23 11.11 6.80
C VAL A 120 7.74 11.42 6.96
N ASP A 121 7.25 11.44 8.21
CA ASP A 121 5.85 11.69 8.53
C ASP A 121 5.62 13.12 9.04
N GLU A 122 4.40 13.62 8.91
CA GLU A 122 4.02 14.98 9.34
C GLU A 122 4.25 15.19 10.84
N ALA A 123 4.00 14.16 11.66
CA ALA A 123 4.21 14.24 13.10
C ALA A 123 5.68 14.51 13.46
N LEU A 124 6.64 13.95 12.71
CA LEU A 124 8.06 14.22 12.86
C LEU A 124 8.40 15.65 12.42
N LEU A 125 7.85 16.11 11.29
CA LEU A 125 8.05 17.48 10.82
C LEU A 125 7.53 18.51 11.83
N ASP A 126 6.34 18.28 12.39
CA ASP A 126 5.73 19.16 13.39
C ASP A 126 6.51 19.17 14.71
N ARG A 127 7.03 18.02 15.15
CA ARG A 127 7.92 17.95 16.33
C ARG A 127 9.16 18.80 16.15
N ILE A 128 9.77 18.77 14.95
CA ILE A 128 10.94 19.58 14.62
C ILE A 128 10.55 21.06 14.59
N ALA A 129 9.48 21.41 13.88
CA ALA A 129 9.04 22.78 13.71
C ALA A 129 8.69 23.45 15.05
N LEU A 130 8.03 22.73 15.96
CA LEU A 130 7.75 23.20 17.32
C LEU A 130 9.02 23.59 18.09
N LYS A 131 10.13 22.86 17.91
CA LYS A 131 11.41 23.19 18.57
C LYS A 131 12.06 24.43 17.94
N LEU A 132 11.97 24.60 16.63
CA LEU A 132 12.45 25.79 15.94
C LEU A 132 11.64 27.04 16.36
N ASP A 133 10.31 26.91 16.45
CA ASP A 133 9.42 27.97 16.93
C ASP A 133 9.74 28.37 18.37
N ALA A 134 10.15 27.41 19.21
CA ALA A 134 10.65 27.66 20.56
C ALA A 134 12.07 28.26 20.61
N GLY A 135 12.61 28.70 19.46
CA GLY A 135 13.89 29.41 19.36
C GLY A 135 15.13 28.50 19.42
N LYS A 136 15.00 27.18 19.23
CA LYS A 136 16.16 26.30 19.15
C LYS A 136 16.90 26.53 17.83
N PRO A 137 18.22 26.83 17.85
CA PRO A 137 18.93 27.23 16.64
C PRO A 137 19.18 26.06 15.68
N ALA A 138 19.24 24.83 16.19
CA ALA A 138 19.36 23.61 15.41
C ALA A 138 18.60 22.45 16.08
N VAL A 139 17.98 21.60 15.27
CA VAL A 139 17.16 20.47 15.70
C VAL A 139 17.50 19.23 14.87
N LEU A 140 17.86 18.15 15.55
CA LEU A 140 18.25 16.88 14.95
C LEU A 140 17.29 15.76 15.38
N PRO A 141 16.49 15.19 14.46
CA PRO A 141 15.75 13.98 14.75
C PRO A 141 16.70 12.80 14.88
N ALA A 142 16.58 12.02 15.95
CA ALA A 142 17.43 10.87 16.19
C ALA A 142 16.73 9.76 16.97
N ILE A 143 17.21 8.52 16.80
CA ILE A 143 16.70 7.34 17.50
C ILE A 143 17.78 6.83 18.46
N PRO A 144 17.46 6.50 19.73
CA PRO A 144 18.41 5.88 20.64
C PRO A 144 18.97 4.57 20.06
N VAL A 145 20.26 4.35 20.21
CA VAL A 145 20.90 3.12 19.74
C VAL A 145 20.48 1.95 20.62
N SER A 146 19.78 0.98 20.02
CA SER A 146 19.32 -0.24 20.72
C SER A 146 20.37 -1.34 20.73
N ASP A 147 21.19 -1.45 19.69
CA ASP A 147 22.13 -2.57 19.56
C ASP A 147 23.41 -2.33 20.38
N THR A 148 24.14 -3.41 20.65
CA THR A 148 25.48 -3.29 21.25
C THR A 148 26.46 -2.78 20.21
N ILE A 149 27.06 -1.61 20.46
CA ILE A 149 28.03 -1.02 19.53
C ILE A 149 29.45 -1.51 19.85
N LYS A 150 30.16 -1.95 18.80
CA LYS A 150 31.57 -2.34 18.87
C LYS A 150 32.41 -1.35 18.07
N ARG A 151 33.55 -0.95 18.62
CA ARG A 151 34.63 -0.31 17.87
C ARG A 151 35.54 -1.41 17.34
N GLY A 152 35.89 -1.35 16.06
CA GLY A 152 36.86 -2.24 15.43
C GLY A 152 38.04 -1.46 14.87
N ASP A 153 39.15 -2.16 14.62
CA ASP A 153 40.27 -1.63 13.85
C ASP A 153 40.16 -1.99 12.35
N THR A 154 41.14 -1.54 11.56
CA THR A 154 41.17 -1.80 10.11
C THR A 154 41.40 -3.28 9.75
N SER A 155 41.78 -4.13 10.71
CA SER A 155 41.94 -5.58 10.51
C SER A 155 40.65 -6.36 10.80
N GLY A 156 39.58 -5.68 11.23
CA GLY A 156 38.30 -6.28 11.56
C GLY A 156 38.21 -6.85 12.97
N VAL A 157 39.20 -6.56 13.83
CA VAL A 157 39.21 -7.02 15.23
C VAL A 157 38.48 -6.02 16.10
N VAL A 158 37.63 -6.50 17.00
CA VAL A 158 36.93 -5.67 17.99
C VAL A 158 37.94 -5.11 19.00
N THR A 159 38.03 -3.78 19.10
CA THR A 159 38.92 -3.06 20.02
C THR A 159 38.21 -2.61 21.29
N ALA A 160 36.91 -2.30 21.22
CA ALA A 160 36.12 -1.90 22.39
C ALA A 160 34.62 -2.15 22.21
N THR A 161 33.90 -2.26 23.33
CA THR A 161 32.45 -2.09 23.35
C THR A 161 32.14 -0.65 23.72
N VAL A 162 31.38 0.07 22.89
CA VAL A 162 31.01 1.46 23.16
C VAL A 162 29.73 1.47 24.00
N PRO A 163 29.68 2.18 25.15
CA PRO A 163 28.44 2.35 25.90
C PRO A 163 27.38 2.98 25.00
N ARG A 164 26.24 2.31 24.85
CA ARG A 164 25.13 2.79 24.01
C ARG A 164 24.24 3.83 24.70
N ASN A 165 24.41 4.03 26.01
CA ASN A 165 23.72 5.10 26.74
C ASN A 165 24.10 6.44 26.11
N ASP A 166 23.11 7.29 25.86
CA ASP A 166 23.26 8.60 25.23
C ASP A 166 23.81 8.57 23.79
N LEU A 167 23.82 7.41 23.13
CA LEU A 167 24.09 7.30 21.69
C LEU A 167 22.80 7.33 20.89
N TYR A 168 22.81 8.12 19.83
CA TYR A 168 21.67 8.29 18.94
C TYR A 168 22.09 8.12 17.47
N ALA A 169 21.25 7.45 16.70
CA ALA A 169 21.35 7.38 15.25
C ALA A 169 20.64 8.58 14.63
N ALA A 170 21.43 9.50 14.04
CA ALA A 170 20.94 10.69 13.37
C ALA A 170 20.05 10.38 12.17
N GLN A 171 18.97 11.16 12.03
CA GLN A 171 18.07 11.14 10.88
C GLN A 171 18.03 12.52 10.21
N THR A 172 17.35 12.59 9.07
CA THR A 172 16.97 13.84 8.41
C THR A 172 15.44 13.91 8.38
N PRO A 173 14.82 15.11 8.45
CA PRO A 173 15.42 16.41 8.17
C PRO A 173 16.24 16.99 9.32
N GLN A 174 17.45 17.46 9.02
CA GLN A 174 18.25 18.25 9.96
C GLN A 174 17.90 19.71 9.78
N SER A 175 17.56 20.39 10.87
CA SER A 175 16.82 21.65 10.74
C SER A 175 17.45 22.75 11.56
N PHE A 176 17.49 23.96 10.99
CA PHE A 176 18.32 25.04 11.51
C PHE A 176 17.66 26.40 11.30
N HIS A 177 18.10 27.39 12.07
CA HIS A 177 17.98 28.79 11.67
C HIS A 177 18.78 29.00 10.37
N TYR A 178 18.13 29.58 9.36
CA TYR A 178 18.63 29.61 7.98
C TYR A 178 19.96 30.38 7.85
N GLU A 179 20.01 31.62 8.36
CA GLU A 179 21.19 32.47 8.24
C GLU A 179 22.42 31.85 8.90
N THR A 180 22.25 31.26 10.09
CA THR A 180 23.36 30.66 10.84
C THR A 180 23.92 29.41 10.17
N ILE A 181 23.07 28.55 9.60
CA ILE A 181 23.57 27.34 8.93
C ILE A 181 24.18 27.67 7.56
N LEU A 182 23.62 28.64 6.83
CA LEU A 182 24.22 29.12 5.58
C LEU A 182 25.63 29.64 5.84
N ALA A 183 25.81 30.54 6.81
CA ALA A 183 27.12 31.08 7.18
C ALA A 183 28.11 29.98 7.60
N ALA A 184 27.64 28.96 8.34
CA ALA A 184 28.47 27.82 8.72
C ALA A 184 28.95 27.00 7.50
N HIS A 185 28.06 26.72 6.55
CA HIS A 185 28.44 26.03 5.30
C HIS A 185 29.37 26.88 4.42
N GLU A 186 29.15 28.20 4.33
CA GLU A 186 30.03 29.10 3.60
C GLU A 186 31.43 29.13 4.21
N ARG A 187 31.52 29.27 5.54
CA ARG A 187 32.79 29.21 6.26
C ARG A 187 33.51 27.89 6.06
N ALA A 188 32.78 26.76 6.18
CA ALA A 188 33.34 25.43 5.95
C ALA A 188 33.90 25.29 4.52
N ALA A 189 33.23 25.86 3.51
CA ALA A 189 33.70 25.84 2.14
C ALA A 189 34.94 26.73 1.93
N THR A 190 34.96 27.94 2.53
CA THR A 190 36.11 28.86 2.44
C THR A 190 37.35 28.31 3.15
N GLU A 191 37.17 27.72 4.33
CA GLU A 191 38.27 27.14 5.12
C GLU A 191 38.67 25.74 4.65
N GLN A 192 37.99 25.20 3.63
CA GLN A 192 38.19 23.83 3.13
C GLN A 192 38.11 22.78 4.25
N ALA A 193 37.23 23.01 5.22
CA ALA A 193 37.02 22.10 6.33
C ALA A 193 36.42 20.78 5.81
N VAL A 194 37.04 19.67 6.19
CA VAL A 194 36.69 18.31 5.74
C VAL A 194 36.04 17.50 6.87
N ASP A 195 35.68 16.24 6.59
CA ASP A 195 35.22 15.23 7.55
C ASP A 195 33.83 15.43 8.18
N PHE A 196 32.98 16.29 7.61
CA PHE A 196 31.57 16.37 8.02
C PHE A 196 30.76 15.20 7.49
N THR A 197 30.06 14.50 8.40
CA THR A 197 29.23 13.34 8.05
C THR A 197 27.78 13.72 7.75
N ASP A 198 27.33 14.84 8.32
CA ASP A 198 26.01 15.42 8.17
C ASP A 198 26.03 16.95 8.46
N ASP A 199 24.88 17.61 8.36
CA ASP A 199 24.76 19.06 8.52
C ASP A 199 24.82 19.47 10.01
N ALA A 200 24.41 18.57 10.91
CA ALA A 200 24.55 18.74 12.35
C ALA A 200 26.04 18.84 12.76
N SER A 201 26.93 18.03 12.17
CA SER A 201 28.38 18.12 12.44
C SER A 201 29.00 19.44 11.99
N ILE A 202 28.45 20.08 10.94
CA ILE A 202 28.85 21.44 10.52
C ILE A 202 28.36 22.48 11.54
N ALA A 203 27.12 22.33 12.01
CA ALA A 203 26.55 23.19 13.04
C ALA A 203 27.36 23.10 14.36
N GLU A 204 27.72 21.90 14.79
CA GLU A 204 28.57 21.64 15.97
C GLU A 204 29.94 22.31 15.84
N TRP A 205 30.60 22.15 14.68
CA TRP A 205 31.87 22.81 14.38
C TRP A 205 31.75 24.34 14.37
N ALA A 206 30.59 24.87 13.96
CA ALA A 206 30.28 26.29 14.02
C ALA A 206 29.89 26.80 15.43
N GLY A 207 29.83 25.92 16.43
CA GLY A 207 29.43 26.27 17.79
C GLY A 207 27.93 26.48 17.95
N ILE A 208 27.12 25.99 17.01
CA ILE A 208 25.66 26.07 17.04
C ILE A 208 25.12 24.89 17.86
N PRO A 209 24.41 25.13 18.98
CA PRO A 209 23.86 24.04 19.78
C PRO A 209 22.80 23.24 19.03
N VAL A 210 23.00 21.92 18.92
CA VAL A 210 22.05 21.00 18.25
C VAL A 210 21.15 20.32 19.27
N GLN A 211 19.84 20.57 19.18
CA GLN A 211 18.84 19.97 20.04
C GLN A 211 18.33 18.66 19.45
N LEU A 212 18.43 17.57 20.20
CA LEU A 212 17.79 16.30 19.82
C LEU A 212 16.27 16.37 19.94
N VAL A 213 15.59 15.71 19.01
CA VAL A 213 14.16 15.38 19.08
C VAL A 213 13.96 13.90 18.71
N ALA A 214 12.90 13.29 19.23
CA ALA A 214 12.59 11.90 18.92
C ALA A 214 12.31 11.70 17.42
N GLY A 215 13.15 10.89 16.78
CA GLY A 215 13.01 10.46 15.39
C GLY A 215 11.86 9.47 15.17
N SER A 216 11.87 8.80 14.02
CA SER A 216 10.87 7.78 13.67
C SER A 216 11.56 6.55 13.09
N ILE A 217 11.26 5.36 13.61
CA ILE A 217 11.81 4.08 13.11
C ILE A 217 11.48 3.90 11.63
N ASP A 218 10.32 4.38 11.20
CA ASP A 218 9.87 4.30 9.82
C ASP A 218 10.61 5.25 8.87
N ASN A 219 11.29 6.28 9.39
CA ASN A 219 12.05 7.26 8.60
C ASN A 219 13.43 6.70 8.17
N VAL A 220 13.39 5.54 7.53
CA VAL A 220 14.55 4.78 7.07
C VAL A 220 15.18 5.46 5.84
N LYS A 221 16.51 5.53 5.84
CA LYS A 221 17.29 5.92 4.65
C LYS A 221 17.45 4.71 3.76
N LEU A 222 16.96 4.78 2.52
CA LEU A 222 17.11 3.70 1.55
C LEU A 222 18.55 3.71 1.01
N THR A 223 19.38 2.81 1.54
CA THR A 223 20.82 2.75 1.25
C THR A 223 21.21 1.54 0.44
N VAL A 224 20.60 0.38 0.67
CA VAL A 224 20.91 -0.88 -0.01
C VAL A 224 19.71 -1.43 -0.76
N LYS A 225 19.93 -2.39 -1.67
CA LYS A 225 18.88 -3.02 -2.47
C LYS A 225 17.77 -3.63 -1.61
N LYS A 226 18.15 -4.21 -0.46
CA LYS A 226 17.20 -4.77 0.51
C LYS A 226 16.23 -3.71 1.05
N ASP A 227 16.72 -2.51 1.35
CA ASP A 227 15.88 -1.40 1.87
C ASP A 227 14.80 -1.02 0.86
N ILE A 228 15.17 -0.96 -0.42
CA ILE A 228 14.24 -0.60 -1.51
C ILE A 228 13.17 -1.68 -1.69
N ALA A 229 13.55 -2.96 -1.64
CA ALA A 229 12.59 -4.06 -1.72
C ALA A 229 11.61 -4.04 -0.52
N MET A 230 12.11 -3.83 0.69
CA MET A 230 11.27 -3.71 1.89
C MET A 230 10.33 -2.49 1.81
N ALA A 231 10.81 -1.37 1.28
CA ALA A 231 10.02 -0.17 1.06
C ALA A 231 8.90 -0.39 0.02
N ASP A 232 9.19 -1.11 -1.06
CA ASP A 232 8.21 -1.46 -2.10
C ASP A 232 7.10 -2.34 -1.55
N GLU A 233 7.45 -3.40 -0.82
CA GLU A 233 6.48 -4.28 -0.15
C GLU A 233 5.63 -3.52 0.87
N LYS A 234 6.23 -2.63 1.67
CA LYS A 234 5.50 -1.80 2.64
C LYS A 234 4.43 -0.94 1.97
N LEU A 235 4.74 -0.37 0.81
CA LEU A 235 3.79 0.45 0.05
C LEU A 235 2.71 -0.39 -0.65
N LYS A 236 3.07 -1.54 -1.21
CA LYS A 236 2.11 -2.48 -1.82
C LYS A 236 1.11 -3.05 -0.81
N ALA A 237 1.57 -3.40 0.39
CA ALA A 237 0.73 -3.93 1.46
C ALA A 237 -0.27 -2.90 2.03
N SER A 238 -0.08 -1.60 1.75
CA SER A 238 -0.97 -0.53 2.22
C SER A 238 -2.20 -0.30 1.33
N ALA A 239 -2.27 -0.91 0.14
CA ALA A 239 -3.49 -0.92 -0.65
C ALA A 239 -4.48 -1.90 -0.02
N LEU A 240 -5.66 -1.41 0.40
CA LEU A 240 -6.76 -2.30 0.79
C LEU A 240 -7.05 -3.25 -0.38
N PRO A 241 -7.17 -4.57 -0.16
CA PRO A 241 -7.50 -5.48 -1.23
C PRO A 241 -8.85 -5.09 -1.86
N ASP A 242 -8.97 -5.21 -3.18
CA ASP A 242 -10.25 -5.03 -3.88
C ASP A 242 -11.14 -6.24 -3.56
N VAL A 243 -11.91 -6.11 -2.46
CA VAL A 243 -12.86 -7.11 -1.99
C VAL A 243 -14.23 -6.80 -2.56
N ARG A 244 -14.78 -7.75 -3.33
CA ARG A 244 -16.10 -7.63 -3.92
C ARG A 244 -16.98 -8.76 -3.45
N THR A 245 -18.23 -8.43 -3.13
CA THR A 245 -19.25 -9.39 -2.71
C THR A 245 -20.39 -9.36 -3.70
N GLY A 246 -20.76 -10.53 -4.21
CA GLY A 246 -21.91 -10.71 -5.07
C GLY A 246 -23.00 -11.50 -4.38
N ASN A 247 -24.24 -11.23 -4.79
CA ASN A 247 -25.44 -11.90 -4.31
C ASN A 247 -26.16 -12.52 -5.50
N GLY A 248 -26.78 -13.67 -5.27
CA GLY A 248 -27.69 -14.28 -6.23
C GLY A 248 -28.93 -14.81 -5.54
N TYR A 249 -30.03 -14.79 -6.28
CA TYR A 249 -31.33 -15.30 -5.86
C TYR A 249 -31.95 -16.06 -7.03
N ASP A 250 -32.35 -17.30 -6.80
CA ASP A 250 -33.05 -18.09 -7.81
C ASP A 250 -34.24 -18.84 -7.18
N VAL A 251 -35.23 -19.16 -8.01
CA VAL A 251 -36.44 -19.88 -7.61
C VAL A 251 -36.88 -20.84 -8.71
N HIS A 252 -37.10 -22.11 -8.34
CA HIS A 252 -37.69 -23.10 -9.23
C HIS A 252 -38.99 -23.65 -8.67
N GLN A 253 -39.95 -23.86 -9.56
CA GLN A 253 -41.24 -24.48 -9.25
C GLN A 253 -41.04 -25.99 -9.02
N LEU A 254 -41.74 -26.56 -8.03
CA LEU A 254 -41.83 -28.00 -7.84
C LEU A 254 -42.93 -28.61 -8.72
N GLU A 255 -42.65 -29.75 -9.32
CA GLU A 255 -43.62 -30.58 -10.07
C GLU A 255 -43.43 -32.06 -9.73
N PRO A 256 -44.42 -32.95 -9.99
CA PRO A 256 -44.27 -34.38 -9.72
C PRO A 256 -43.00 -34.97 -10.34
N GLY A 257 -42.26 -35.77 -9.58
CA GLY A 257 -40.96 -36.31 -9.98
C GLY A 257 -40.44 -37.38 -9.01
N ASP A 258 -39.14 -37.67 -9.11
CA ASP A 258 -38.44 -38.71 -8.33
C ASP A 258 -37.32 -38.14 -7.43
N GLY A 259 -37.07 -36.84 -7.48
CA GLY A 259 -36.14 -36.15 -6.59
C GLY A 259 -35.74 -34.76 -7.06
N VAL A 260 -35.03 -34.06 -6.17
CA VAL A 260 -34.49 -32.72 -6.43
C VAL A 260 -32.96 -32.77 -6.42
N THR A 261 -32.32 -32.00 -7.30
CA THR A 261 -30.88 -31.77 -7.28
C THR A 261 -30.62 -30.42 -6.60
N LEU A 262 -29.87 -30.41 -5.51
CA LEU A 262 -29.52 -29.20 -4.77
C LEU A 262 -28.03 -29.22 -4.42
N CYS A 263 -27.31 -28.14 -4.75
CA CYS A 263 -25.85 -28.03 -4.57
C CYS A 263 -25.07 -29.21 -5.19
N GLY A 264 -25.53 -29.74 -6.32
CA GLY A 264 -24.97 -30.88 -7.04
C GLY A 264 -25.24 -32.24 -6.40
N ILE A 265 -26.15 -32.33 -5.42
CA ILE A 265 -26.55 -33.57 -4.75
C ILE A 265 -27.99 -33.90 -5.09
N PHE A 266 -28.23 -35.10 -5.62
CA PHE A 266 -29.58 -35.63 -5.84
C PHE A 266 -30.17 -36.14 -4.53
N ILE A 267 -31.41 -35.73 -4.23
CA ILE A 267 -32.16 -36.09 -3.03
C ILE A 267 -33.49 -36.72 -3.46
N PRO A 268 -33.75 -38.00 -3.15
CA PRO A 268 -35.02 -38.64 -3.46
C PRO A 268 -36.20 -37.89 -2.84
N HIS A 269 -37.23 -37.65 -3.64
CA HIS A 269 -38.45 -36.94 -3.27
C HIS A 269 -39.58 -37.29 -4.26
N ASP A 270 -40.84 -37.04 -3.93
CA ASP A 270 -41.98 -37.23 -4.85
C ASP A 270 -42.19 -36.05 -5.82
N GLN A 271 -41.27 -35.08 -5.78
CA GLN A 271 -41.27 -33.88 -6.61
C GLN A 271 -39.85 -33.63 -7.14
N LYS A 272 -39.78 -32.87 -8.23
CA LYS A 272 -38.56 -32.37 -8.84
C LYS A 272 -38.69 -30.88 -9.15
N LEU A 273 -37.56 -30.20 -9.38
CA LEU A 273 -37.56 -28.81 -9.82
C LEU A 273 -37.77 -28.72 -11.32
N LYS A 274 -38.67 -27.85 -11.74
CA LYS A 274 -38.95 -27.54 -13.14
C LYS A 274 -37.88 -26.58 -13.67
N GLY A 275 -37.16 -26.98 -14.71
CA GLY A 275 -36.15 -26.15 -15.35
C GLY A 275 -35.62 -26.75 -16.65
N HIS A 276 -34.74 -26.02 -17.32
CA HIS A 276 -34.12 -26.47 -18.57
C HIS A 276 -32.92 -27.39 -18.32
N SER A 277 -32.08 -27.13 -17.31
CA SER A 277 -30.95 -27.96 -16.86
C SER A 277 -31.40 -29.10 -15.91
N ASP A 278 -30.51 -29.60 -15.04
CA ASP A 278 -30.89 -30.38 -13.85
C ASP A 278 -31.62 -29.54 -12.76
N ALA A 279 -31.90 -28.27 -13.06
CA ALA A 279 -32.73 -27.35 -12.27
C ALA A 279 -32.24 -27.09 -10.84
N ASP A 280 -30.94 -27.14 -10.62
CA ASP A 280 -30.33 -26.90 -9.31
C ASP A 280 -30.35 -25.41 -8.93
N VAL A 281 -31.43 -25.02 -8.26
CA VAL A 281 -31.68 -23.64 -7.80
C VAL A 281 -30.52 -23.06 -6.98
N ALA A 282 -29.80 -23.88 -6.21
CA ALA A 282 -28.71 -23.41 -5.38
C ALA A 282 -27.46 -23.10 -6.19
N LEU A 283 -27.10 -23.97 -7.15
CA LEU A 283 -25.95 -23.72 -8.01
C LEU A 283 -26.21 -22.55 -8.97
N HIS A 284 -27.43 -22.35 -9.44
CA HIS A 284 -27.80 -21.19 -10.23
C HIS A 284 -27.62 -19.88 -9.43
N ALA A 285 -28.21 -19.80 -8.24
CA ALA A 285 -28.05 -18.62 -7.38
C ALA A 285 -26.58 -18.32 -7.08
N LEU A 286 -25.75 -19.34 -6.82
CA LEU A 286 -24.32 -19.14 -6.58
C LEU A 286 -23.54 -18.76 -7.85
N THR A 287 -23.98 -19.21 -9.03
CA THR A 287 -23.41 -18.78 -10.31
C THR A 287 -23.58 -17.28 -10.49
N ASP A 288 -24.79 -16.75 -10.28
CA ASP A 288 -25.05 -15.30 -10.34
C ASP A 288 -24.26 -14.54 -9.27
N ALA A 289 -24.20 -15.06 -8.05
CA ALA A 289 -23.43 -14.43 -6.98
C ALA A 289 -21.94 -14.29 -7.34
N LEU A 290 -21.35 -15.24 -8.06
CA LEU A 290 -19.96 -15.12 -8.52
C LEU A 290 -19.81 -14.13 -9.68
N LEU A 291 -20.69 -14.20 -10.69
CA LEU A 291 -20.64 -13.27 -11.84
C LEU A 291 -20.81 -11.81 -11.42
N ALA A 292 -21.67 -11.56 -10.42
CA ALA A 292 -21.86 -10.24 -9.83
C ALA A 292 -20.58 -9.64 -9.24
N THR A 293 -19.63 -10.45 -8.77
CA THR A 293 -18.35 -9.94 -8.20
C THR A 293 -17.47 -9.25 -9.24
N CYS A 294 -17.61 -9.58 -10.52
CA CYS A 294 -16.86 -8.96 -11.61
C CYS A 294 -17.74 -8.22 -12.63
N GLY A 295 -19.03 -8.01 -12.33
CA GLY A 295 -19.96 -7.34 -13.24
C GLY A 295 -20.17 -8.08 -14.56
N ALA A 296 -20.08 -9.41 -14.55
CA ALA A 296 -20.13 -10.26 -15.74
C ALA A 296 -21.55 -10.65 -16.16
N GLY A 297 -22.58 -9.90 -15.77
CA GLY A 297 -23.97 -10.25 -16.05
C GLY A 297 -24.50 -11.39 -15.16
N ASP A 298 -25.50 -12.11 -15.66
CA ASP A 298 -26.14 -13.24 -14.98
C ASP A 298 -25.97 -14.57 -15.73
N ILE A 299 -26.46 -15.67 -15.15
CA ILE A 299 -26.40 -17.00 -15.74
C ILE A 299 -27.05 -17.06 -17.13
N GLY A 300 -28.10 -16.26 -17.39
CA GLY A 300 -28.80 -16.21 -18.67
C GLY A 300 -27.97 -15.54 -19.77
N ASP A 301 -27.13 -14.56 -19.43
CA ASP A 301 -26.18 -13.94 -20.35
C ASP A 301 -25.13 -14.94 -20.87
N HIS A 302 -24.72 -15.88 -20.01
CA HIS A 302 -23.73 -16.90 -20.34
C HIS A 302 -24.33 -18.19 -20.91
N PHE A 303 -25.54 -18.54 -20.48
CA PHE A 303 -26.23 -19.79 -20.81
C PHE A 303 -27.69 -19.52 -21.18
N PRO A 304 -27.95 -18.97 -22.38
CA PRO A 304 -29.32 -18.60 -22.76
C PRO A 304 -30.25 -19.82 -22.75
N PRO A 305 -31.42 -19.76 -22.07
CA PRO A 305 -32.32 -20.90 -21.95
C PRO A 305 -32.97 -21.32 -23.28
N SER A 306 -32.92 -20.47 -24.31
CA SER A 306 -33.34 -20.79 -25.67
C SER A 306 -32.41 -21.78 -26.38
N ASP A 307 -31.20 -21.97 -25.88
CA ASP A 307 -30.24 -22.90 -26.46
C ASP A 307 -30.46 -24.32 -25.94
N MET A 308 -30.85 -25.21 -26.87
CA MET A 308 -31.19 -26.60 -26.56
C MET A 308 -30.01 -27.42 -26.01
N GLN A 309 -28.76 -26.96 -26.19
CA GLN A 309 -27.59 -27.68 -25.68
C GLN A 309 -27.55 -27.75 -24.14
N TRP A 310 -28.20 -26.81 -23.45
CA TRP A 310 -28.23 -26.77 -21.99
C TRP A 310 -29.33 -27.64 -21.39
N LYS A 311 -30.18 -28.24 -22.23
CA LYS A 311 -31.29 -29.07 -21.75
C LYS A 311 -30.76 -30.33 -21.05
N GLY A 312 -31.04 -30.47 -19.75
CA GLY A 312 -30.55 -31.57 -18.92
C GLY A 312 -29.05 -31.50 -18.60
N ALA A 313 -28.38 -30.39 -18.88
CA ALA A 313 -26.98 -30.20 -18.54
C ALA A 313 -26.81 -30.09 -17.00
N PRO A 314 -25.74 -30.67 -16.42
CA PRO A 314 -25.46 -30.53 -14.99
C PRO A 314 -25.12 -29.09 -14.59
N SER A 315 -25.82 -28.51 -13.62
CA SER A 315 -25.63 -27.09 -13.22
C SER A 315 -24.24 -26.79 -12.67
N ARG A 316 -23.48 -27.81 -12.25
CA ARG A 316 -22.05 -27.68 -11.89
C ARG A 316 -21.21 -27.07 -13.02
N ILE A 317 -21.62 -27.24 -14.28
CA ILE A 317 -20.93 -26.66 -15.44
C ILE A 317 -21.04 -25.13 -15.42
N PHE A 318 -22.21 -24.60 -15.08
CA PHE A 318 -22.45 -23.16 -14.98
C PHE A 318 -21.64 -22.54 -13.84
N LEU A 319 -21.65 -23.19 -12.67
CA LEU A 319 -20.88 -22.73 -11.52
C LEU A 319 -19.37 -22.76 -11.79
N ALA A 320 -18.87 -23.85 -12.38
CA ALA A 320 -17.46 -23.95 -12.76
C ALA A 320 -17.07 -22.90 -13.81
N HIS A 321 -17.98 -22.54 -14.71
CA HIS A 321 -17.77 -21.45 -15.66
C HIS A 321 -17.68 -20.09 -14.99
N ALA A 322 -18.62 -19.73 -14.11
CA ALA A 322 -18.54 -18.48 -13.35
C ALA A 322 -17.24 -18.38 -12.54
N ALA A 323 -16.82 -19.49 -11.90
CA ALA A 323 -15.54 -19.54 -11.20
C ALA A 323 -14.33 -19.33 -12.13
N ARG A 324 -14.38 -19.80 -13.39
CA ARG A 324 -13.35 -19.51 -14.41
C ARG A 324 -13.38 -18.06 -14.86
N VAL A 325 -14.56 -17.45 -15.04
CA VAL A 325 -14.70 -16.03 -15.39
C VAL A 325 -14.07 -15.14 -14.31
N VAL A 326 -14.40 -15.39 -13.04
CA VAL A 326 -13.81 -14.67 -11.89
C VAL A 326 -12.29 -14.79 -11.88
N ARG A 327 -11.75 -16.01 -12.03
CA ARG A 327 -10.30 -16.25 -12.08
C ARG A 327 -9.64 -15.58 -13.28
N GLY A 328 -10.29 -15.60 -14.44
CA GLY A 328 -9.81 -14.94 -15.66
C GLY A 328 -9.71 -13.43 -15.51
N ALA A 329 -10.57 -12.83 -14.68
CA ALA A 329 -10.51 -11.43 -14.29
C ALA A 329 -9.52 -11.14 -13.13
N GLY A 330 -8.70 -12.11 -12.72
CA GLY A 330 -7.72 -11.95 -11.64
C GLY A 330 -8.29 -12.11 -10.22
N GLY A 331 -9.51 -12.60 -10.09
CA GLY A 331 -10.20 -12.81 -8.83
C GLY A 331 -9.80 -14.12 -8.13
N THR A 332 -9.65 -14.06 -6.80
CA THR A 332 -9.52 -15.21 -5.91
C THR A 332 -10.82 -15.37 -5.11
N ILE A 333 -11.50 -16.51 -5.25
CA ILE A 333 -12.73 -16.79 -4.53
C ILE A 333 -12.41 -17.04 -3.06
N MET A 334 -12.98 -16.23 -2.17
CA MET A 334 -12.69 -16.25 -0.73
C MET A 334 -13.70 -17.06 0.07
N ASN A 335 -14.98 -16.99 -0.29
CA ASN A 335 -16.01 -17.85 0.31
C ASN A 335 -17.25 -17.94 -0.59
N ALA A 336 -18.04 -18.98 -0.35
CA ALA A 336 -19.35 -19.20 -0.94
C ALA A 336 -20.33 -19.63 0.15
N ASP A 337 -21.46 -18.95 0.23
CA ASP A 337 -22.53 -19.23 1.19
C ASP A 337 -23.86 -19.37 0.46
N ILE A 338 -24.61 -20.43 0.77
CA ILE A 338 -25.95 -20.68 0.24
C ILE A 338 -26.94 -20.81 1.40
N SER A 339 -28.12 -20.22 1.24
CA SER A 339 -29.29 -20.42 2.08
C SER A 339 -30.45 -20.95 1.24
N LEU A 340 -30.80 -22.20 1.44
CA LEU A 340 -31.96 -22.85 0.83
C LEU A 340 -33.22 -22.55 1.65
N ILE A 341 -34.29 -22.15 0.98
CA ILE A 341 -35.59 -21.88 1.58
C ILE A 341 -36.57 -22.91 1.00
N ALA A 342 -36.85 -23.94 1.80
CA ALA A 342 -37.63 -25.11 1.38
C ALA A 342 -38.38 -25.71 2.57
N GLU A 343 -39.62 -26.16 2.34
CA GLU A 343 -40.35 -26.96 3.34
C GLU A 343 -39.85 -28.39 3.38
N GLU A 344 -39.70 -29.01 2.21
CA GLU A 344 -39.12 -30.34 1.98
C GLU A 344 -38.32 -30.32 0.66
N PRO A 345 -37.33 -31.22 0.48
CA PRO A 345 -36.80 -32.18 1.44
C PRO A 345 -35.95 -31.53 2.56
N LYS A 346 -35.70 -32.29 3.63
CA LYS A 346 -34.79 -31.86 4.71
C LYS A 346 -33.34 -31.78 4.21
N ILE A 347 -32.75 -30.60 4.28
CA ILE A 347 -31.36 -30.35 3.83
C ILE A 347 -30.30 -30.81 4.86
N GLY A 348 -30.65 -30.83 6.15
CA GLY A 348 -29.72 -31.15 7.25
C GLY A 348 -28.87 -32.41 7.04
N PRO A 349 -29.45 -33.55 6.62
CA PRO A 349 -28.72 -34.79 6.33
C PRO A 349 -27.72 -34.70 5.15
N HIS A 350 -27.96 -33.80 4.20
CA HIS A 350 -27.18 -33.69 2.95
C HIS A 350 -26.16 -32.54 2.95
N ARG A 351 -26.29 -31.61 3.89
CA ARG A 351 -25.51 -30.36 3.98
C ARG A 351 -24.00 -30.57 3.86
N GLN A 352 -23.44 -31.60 4.49
CA GLN A 352 -21.99 -31.82 4.44
C GLN A 352 -21.52 -32.22 3.02
N ALA A 353 -22.23 -33.14 2.37
CA ALA A 353 -21.95 -33.53 0.99
C ALA A 353 -22.11 -32.35 0.01
N MET A 354 -23.10 -31.47 0.24
CA MET A 354 -23.28 -30.24 -0.53
C MET A 354 -22.07 -29.31 -0.40
N ARG A 355 -21.58 -29.07 0.82
CA ARG A 355 -20.40 -28.22 1.05
C ARG A 355 -19.14 -28.79 0.38
N GLU A 356 -18.95 -30.10 0.45
CA GLU A 356 -17.84 -30.79 -0.22
C GLU A 356 -17.93 -30.66 -1.75
N LYS A 357 -19.13 -30.80 -2.31
CA LYS A 357 -19.37 -30.62 -3.75
C LYS A 357 -19.09 -29.18 -4.19
N LEU A 358 -19.50 -28.18 -3.40
CA LEU A 358 -19.16 -26.78 -3.67
C LEU A 358 -17.66 -26.52 -3.62
N ALA A 359 -16.97 -27.04 -2.60
CA ALA A 359 -15.52 -26.91 -2.45
C ALA A 359 -14.78 -27.53 -3.64
N GLU A 360 -15.23 -28.70 -4.12
CA GLU A 360 -14.71 -29.37 -5.31
C GLU A 360 -14.91 -28.53 -6.58
N ILE A 361 -16.14 -28.06 -6.85
CA ILE A 361 -16.46 -27.29 -8.06
C ILE A 361 -15.73 -25.95 -8.09
N LEU A 362 -15.67 -25.28 -6.93
CA LEU A 362 -15.05 -23.97 -6.80
C LEU A 362 -13.53 -24.05 -6.62
N ASP A 363 -12.96 -25.22 -6.33
CA ASP A 363 -11.55 -25.41 -5.98
C ASP A 363 -11.11 -24.44 -4.87
N ILE A 364 -11.83 -24.49 -3.74
CA ILE A 364 -11.54 -23.74 -2.51
C ILE A 364 -11.65 -24.66 -1.29
N SER A 365 -11.09 -24.24 -0.16
CA SER A 365 -11.11 -25.05 1.06
C SER A 365 -12.53 -25.17 1.65
N LEU A 366 -12.83 -26.32 2.26
CA LEU A 366 -14.17 -26.66 2.75
C LEU A 366 -14.70 -25.69 3.83
N ASP A 367 -13.83 -25.10 4.62
CA ASP A 367 -14.15 -24.07 5.63
C ASP A 367 -14.68 -22.77 5.00
N ARG A 368 -14.47 -22.57 3.69
CA ARG A 368 -14.96 -21.42 2.92
C ARG A 368 -16.31 -21.67 2.24
N CYS A 369 -16.84 -22.89 2.33
CA CYS A 369 -18.14 -23.27 1.78
C CYS A 369 -19.17 -23.46 2.90
N SER A 370 -20.28 -22.73 2.83
CA SER A 370 -21.38 -22.81 3.77
C SER A 370 -22.70 -23.09 3.05
N VAL A 371 -23.49 -24.02 3.61
CA VAL A 371 -24.84 -24.33 3.14
C VAL A 371 -25.76 -24.34 4.36
N LYS A 372 -26.78 -23.48 4.31
CA LYS A 372 -27.82 -23.34 5.34
C LYS A 372 -29.17 -23.64 4.71
N ALA A 373 -30.13 -23.99 5.55
CA ALA A 373 -31.51 -24.18 5.13
C ALA A 373 -32.47 -23.68 6.19
N THR A 374 -33.62 -23.19 5.74
CA THR A 374 -34.75 -22.82 6.58
C THR A 374 -36.05 -23.20 5.88
N THR A 375 -37.07 -23.51 6.68
CA THR A 375 -38.46 -23.54 6.26
C THR A 375 -38.98 -22.12 6.06
N ASN A 376 -40.13 -21.97 5.39
CA ASN A 376 -40.83 -20.70 5.29
C ASN A 376 -42.08 -20.68 6.18
N GLU A 377 -42.08 -21.50 7.24
CA GLU A 377 -43.14 -21.64 8.23
C GLU A 377 -44.54 -21.87 7.64
N LYS A 378 -44.63 -22.64 6.53
CA LYS A 378 -45.89 -22.85 5.79
C LYS A 378 -46.53 -21.57 5.21
N ILE A 379 -45.76 -20.48 5.12
CA ILE A 379 -46.19 -19.20 4.55
C ILE A 379 -45.69 -19.07 3.09
N GLY A 380 -46.50 -18.46 2.22
CA GLY A 380 -46.10 -18.18 0.83
C GLY A 380 -45.98 -19.42 -0.05
N PHE A 381 -45.43 -19.25 -1.27
CA PHE A 381 -45.33 -20.34 -2.24
C PHE A 381 -44.40 -21.47 -1.76
N VAL A 382 -43.29 -21.12 -1.11
CA VAL A 382 -42.40 -22.13 -0.48
C VAL A 382 -43.17 -22.89 0.59
N GLY A 383 -43.88 -22.18 1.47
CA GLY A 383 -44.67 -22.77 2.55
C GLY A 383 -45.77 -23.73 2.09
N ARG A 384 -46.32 -23.51 0.89
CA ARG A 384 -47.29 -24.38 0.23
C ARG A 384 -46.66 -25.52 -0.58
N GLY A 385 -45.34 -25.63 -0.61
CA GLY A 385 -44.62 -26.66 -1.38
C GLY A 385 -44.68 -26.43 -2.89
N GLU A 386 -44.87 -25.19 -3.34
CA GLU A 386 -44.97 -24.85 -4.77
C GLU A 386 -43.61 -24.65 -5.43
N GLY A 387 -42.55 -24.44 -4.64
CA GLY A 387 -41.20 -24.21 -5.15
C GLY A 387 -40.15 -24.13 -4.05
N ILE A 388 -38.88 -24.15 -4.48
CA ILE A 388 -37.71 -23.95 -3.62
C ILE A 388 -37.01 -22.67 -4.08
N ALA A 389 -36.59 -21.84 -3.13
CA ALA A 389 -35.76 -20.67 -3.40
C ALA A 389 -34.36 -20.85 -2.81
N ALA A 390 -33.36 -20.22 -3.43
CA ALA A 390 -32.00 -20.15 -2.91
C ALA A 390 -31.50 -18.71 -2.92
N ILE A 391 -30.83 -18.33 -1.85
CA ILE A 391 -30.03 -17.11 -1.77
C ILE A 391 -28.58 -17.52 -1.66
N ALA A 392 -27.71 -16.96 -2.50
CA ALA A 392 -26.28 -17.20 -2.44
C ALA A 392 -25.51 -15.89 -2.27
N THR A 393 -24.36 -15.98 -1.59
CA THR A 393 -23.40 -14.89 -1.46
C THR A 393 -22.01 -15.43 -1.71
N ALA A 394 -21.22 -14.71 -2.50
CA ALA A 394 -19.82 -15.04 -2.75
C ALA A 394 -18.95 -13.80 -2.54
N THR A 395 -17.78 -13.98 -1.93
CA THR A 395 -16.77 -12.91 -1.80
C THR A 395 -15.53 -13.28 -2.59
N VAL A 396 -14.99 -12.31 -3.32
CA VAL A 396 -13.81 -12.45 -4.16
C VAL A 396 -12.84 -11.31 -3.86
N VAL A 397 -11.55 -11.62 -3.80
CA VAL A 397 -10.47 -10.63 -3.76
C VAL A 397 -9.84 -10.54 -5.13
N PHE A 398 -9.80 -9.34 -5.71
CA PHE A 398 -9.06 -9.06 -6.92
C PHE A 398 -7.68 -8.52 -6.56
N ARG A 399 -6.64 -9.00 -7.24
CA ARG A 399 -5.33 -8.35 -7.18
C ARG A 399 -5.47 -7.07 -8.01
N GLY A 400 -5.13 -5.92 -7.42
CA GLY A 400 -5.18 -4.64 -8.14
C GLY A 400 -4.45 -4.76 -9.47
N ALA A 401 -5.07 -4.25 -10.54
CA ALA A 401 -4.42 -4.18 -11.84
C ALA A 401 -3.20 -3.24 -11.69
N ASP A 402 -2.01 -3.79 -11.93
CA ASP A 402 -0.74 -3.05 -11.95
C ASP A 402 -0.73 -1.96 -13.04
#